data_AF-A0A961TZG8-F1
#
_entry.id   AF-A0A961TZG8-F1
#
_cell.length_a   1.000
_cell.length_b   1.000
_cell.length_c   1.000
_cell.angle_alpha   90.00
_cell.angle_beta   90.00
_cell.angle_gamma   90.00
#
_symmetry.space_group_name_H-M   'P 1'
#
loop_
_entity.id
_entity.type
_entity.pdbx_description
1 polymer ?
#
loop_
_entity_poly.entity_id
_entity_poly.type
_entity_poly.pdbx_seq_one_letter_code
_entity_poly.pdbx_strand_id
1 'polypeptide(L)'
;MKFTRRTTMLAALGALAASTAFGLGSVPSQAQEVTKVTVRLAFSYNGHRSPYLLGVDKGFYKDEGLDVEVLEGRGVTSSMQLVASQE
;
A
#
# COMPACT_ATOMS: atom_id res chain seq x y z
N MET A 1 -55.51 42.04 -25.50
CA MET A 1 -54.11 41.61 -25.57
C MET A 1 -53.79 40.84 -24.30
N LYS A 2 -53.37 39.59 -24.43
CA LYS A 2 -53.26 38.59 -23.36
C LYS A 2 -51.80 38.44 -22.90
N PHE A 3 -51.64 37.89 -21.68
CA PHE A 3 -50.48 37.12 -21.17
C PHE A 3 -49.44 37.83 -20.29
N THR A 4 -49.92 38.36 -19.16
CA THR A 4 -49.71 37.81 -17.81
C THR A 4 -48.72 36.63 -17.66
N ARG A 5 -47.69 36.86 -16.82
CA ARG A 5 -46.99 35.90 -15.93
C ARG A 5 -46.39 34.64 -16.57
N ARG A 6 -45.20 34.71 -17.19
CA ARG A 6 -44.43 33.49 -17.51
C ARG A 6 -42.91 33.54 -17.30
N THR A 7 -42.32 34.68 -16.95
CA THR A 7 -40.85 34.82 -17.04
C THR A 7 -40.08 34.60 -15.73
N THR A 8 -40.74 34.43 -14.58
CA THR A 8 -40.06 34.21 -13.29
C THR A 8 -39.81 32.75 -12.93
N MET A 9 -40.25 31.80 -13.75
CA MET A 9 -40.18 30.35 -13.45
C MET A 9 -39.10 29.60 -14.25
N LEU A 10 -38.01 30.27 -14.66
CA LEU A 10 -36.79 29.59 -15.15
C LEU A 10 -35.57 29.78 -14.24
N ALA A 11 -35.68 30.56 -13.16
CA ALA A 11 -34.56 30.80 -12.24
C ALA A 11 -34.38 29.70 -11.16
N ALA A 12 -35.24 28.67 -11.13
CA ALA A 12 -35.27 27.69 -10.04
C ALA A 12 -34.70 26.30 -10.38
N LEU A 13 -34.31 26.03 -11.63
CA LEU A 13 -33.72 24.72 -12.02
C LEU A 13 -32.21 24.74 -12.26
N GLY A 14 -31.57 25.92 -12.37
CA GLY A 14 -30.12 26.02 -12.59
C GLY A 14 -29.27 26.05 -11.32
N ALA A 15 -29.87 26.30 -10.15
CA ALA A 15 -29.13 26.52 -8.91
C ALA A 15 -28.96 25.27 -8.02
N LEU A 16 -29.47 24.11 -8.44
CA LEU A 16 -29.33 22.85 -7.67
C LEU A 16 -28.17 21.95 -8.16
N ALA A 17 -27.51 22.33 -9.25
CA ALA A 17 -26.39 21.54 -9.81
C ALA A 17 -25.01 21.95 -9.27
N ALA A 18 -24.91 23.01 -8.47
CA ALA A 18 -23.62 23.56 -8.02
C ALA A 18 -23.21 23.16 -6.58
N SER A 19 -24.02 22.39 -5.85
CA SER A 19 -23.79 22.07 -4.44
C SER A 19 -23.19 20.68 -4.17
N THR A 20 -22.89 19.87 -5.19
CA THR A 20 -22.35 18.51 -5.00
C THR A 20 -20.82 18.42 -5.03
N ALA A 21 -20.09 19.50 -5.31
CA ALA A 21 -18.64 19.44 -5.52
C ALA A 21 -17.76 19.54 -4.25
N PHE A 22 -18.32 19.77 -3.06
CA PHE A 22 -17.54 19.97 -1.82
C PHE A 22 -17.52 18.76 -0.87
N GLY A 23 -18.05 17.60 -1.29
CA GLY A 23 -18.23 16.42 -0.45
C GLY A 23 -17.23 15.28 -0.66
N LEU A 24 -16.18 15.45 -1.48
CA LEU A 24 -15.10 14.47 -1.58
C LEU A 24 -14.17 14.67 -0.38
N GLY A 25 -14.64 14.28 0.80
CA GLY A 25 -13.81 14.14 1.98
C GLY A 25 -12.59 13.31 1.61
N SER A 26 -11.41 13.86 1.86
CA SER A 26 -10.14 13.15 1.76
C SER A 26 -10.25 11.87 2.56
N VAL A 27 -10.47 10.74 1.89
CA VAL A 27 -10.35 9.43 2.50
C VAL A 27 -8.92 9.38 3.03
N PRO A 28 -8.69 9.22 4.34
CA PRO A 28 -7.35 9.06 4.84
C PRO A 28 -6.74 7.86 4.11
N SER A 29 -5.71 8.12 3.31
CA SER A 29 -4.88 7.07 2.74
C SER A 29 -4.17 6.43 3.92
N GLN A 30 -4.77 5.39 4.48
CA GLN A 30 -4.09 4.50 5.41
C GLN A 30 -2.90 3.94 4.65
N ALA A 31 -1.69 4.47 4.91
CA ALA A 31 -0.47 3.86 4.43
C ALA A 31 -0.53 2.41 4.92
N GLN A 32 -0.52 1.45 3.99
CA GLN A 32 -0.56 0.04 4.35
C GLN A 32 0.62 -0.21 5.28
N GLU A 33 0.33 -0.56 6.52
CA GLU A 33 1.36 -0.75 7.55
C GLU A 33 2.21 -1.96 7.11
N VAL A 34 3.43 -1.67 6.67
CA VAL A 34 4.36 -2.70 6.22
C VAL A 34 5.05 -3.32 7.41
N THR A 35 5.00 -4.64 7.49
CA THR A 35 5.69 -5.38 8.55
C THR A 35 7.15 -5.56 8.16
N LYS A 36 8.05 -5.02 8.97
CA LYS A 36 9.50 -5.22 8.75
C LYS A 36 9.91 -6.62 9.14
N VAL A 37 10.60 -7.31 8.24
CA VAL A 37 11.04 -8.69 8.44
C VAL A 37 12.49 -8.83 7.99
N THR A 38 13.33 -9.44 8.84
CA THR A 38 14.69 -9.82 8.46
C THR A 38 14.78 -11.32 8.24
N VAL A 39 15.28 -11.73 7.08
CA VAL A 39 15.53 -13.13 6.74
C VAL A 39 17.02 -13.39 6.74
N ARG A 40 17.51 -14.16 7.71
CA ARG A 40 18.90 -14.64 7.74
C ARG A 40 19.01 -15.95 6.95
N LEU A 41 19.77 -15.94 5.86
CA LEU A 41 20.08 -17.15 5.11
C LEU A 41 21.00 -18.07 5.92
N ALA A 42 21.04 -19.36 5.59
CA ALA A 42 21.97 -20.30 6.23
C ALA A 42 23.44 -20.05 5.83
N PHE A 43 23.72 -19.56 4.62
CA PHE A 43 25.07 -19.25 4.15
C PHE A 43 25.05 -18.00 3.26
N SER A 44 26.20 -17.64 2.68
CA SER A 44 26.34 -16.55 1.72
C SER A 44 25.42 -16.67 0.50
N TYR A 45 25.26 -15.56 -0.22
CA TYR A 45 24.50 -15.52 -1.45
C TYR A 45 25.11 -16.46 -2.49
N ASN A 46 24.23 -17.22 -3.15
CA ASN A 46 24.57 -18.02 -4.31
C ASN A 46 23.30 -18.25 -5.15
N GLY A 47 23.45 -18.89 -6.32
CA GLY A 47 22.34 -19.13 -7.24
C GLY A 47 21.14 -19.85 -6.58
N HIS A 48 21.39 -20.82 -5.71
CA HIS A 48 20.33 -21.54 -5.00
C HIS A 48 19.51 -20.66 -4.04
N ARG A 49 20.10 -19.56 -3.55
CA ARG A 49 19.43 -18.60 -2.64
C ARG A 49 18.90 -17.36 -3.36
N SER A 50 19.09 -17.27 -4.68
CA SER A 50 18.57 -16.15 -5.48
C SER A 50 17.05 -15.91 -5.36
N PRO A 51 16.17 -16.90 -5.11
CA PRO A 51 14.74 -16.63 -5.00
C PRO A 51 14.37 -15.64 -3.89
N TYR A 52 15.10 -15.63 -2.76
CA TYR A 52 14.85 -14.68 -1.67
C TYR A 52 15.14 -13.24 -2.10
N LEU A 53 16.22 -13.02 -2.83
CA LEU A 53 16.58 -11.69 -3.32
C LEU A 53 15.68 -11.27 -4.49
N LEU A 54 15.31 -12.22 -5.35
CA LEU A 54 14.38 -11.99 -6.44
C LEU A 54 13.01 -11.54 -5.93
N GLY A 55 12.51 -12.13 -4.83
CA GLY A 55 11.26 -11.70 -4.21
C GLY A 55 11.29 -10.25 -3.72
N VAL A 56 12.44 -9.79 -3.22
CA VAL A 56 12.67 -8.39 -2.85
C VAL A 56 12.71 -7.50 -4.10
N ASP A 57 13.51 -7.87 -5.10
CA ASP A 57 13.66 -7.12 -6.36
C ASP A 57 12.34 -6.98 -7.12
N LYS A 58 11.54 -8.04 -7.16
CA LYS A 58 10.25 -8.07 -7.84
C LYS A 58 9.10 -7.49 -7.03
N GLY A 59 9.32 -7.15 -5.76
CA GLY A 59 8.31 -6.56 -4.91
C GLY A 59 7.28 -7.54 -4.34
N PHE A 60 7.44 -8.85 -4.54
CA PHE A 60 6.48 -9.86 -4.07
C PHE A 60 6.23 -9.78 -2.56
N TYR A 61 7.25 -9.44 -1.78
CA TYR A 61 7.07 -9.24 -0.34
C TYR A 61 6.29 -7.96 -0.02
N LYS A 62 6.52 -6.88 -0.77
CA LYS A 62 5.83 -5.60 -0.58
C LYS A 62 4.36 -5.69 -0.95
N ASP A 63 4.04 -6.46 -1.98
CA ASP A 63 2.66 -6.75 -2.40
C ASP A 63 1.87 -7.44 -1.26
N GLU A 64 2.56 -8.25 -0.46
CA GLU A 64 2.02 -8.90 0.76
C GLU A 64 2.17 -8.03 2.03
N GLY A 65 2.58 -6.77 1.91
CA GLY A 65 2.74 -5.86 3.04
C GLY A 65 3.97 -6.13 3.91
N LEU A 66 5.00 -6.78 3.37
CA LEU A 66 6.25 -7.08 4.06
C LEU A 66 7.41 -6.24 3.52
N ASP A 67 8.15 -5.60 4.42
CA ASP A 67 9.44 -4.95 4.12
C ASP A 67 10.57 -5.90 4.52
N VAL A 68 11.01 -6.71 3.55
CA VAL A 68 11.95 -7.82 3.78
C VAL A 68 13.39 -7.40 3.50
N GLU A 69 14.26 -7.61 4.48
CA GLU A 69 15.72 -7.55 4.34
C GLU A 69 16.31 -8.95 4.38
N VAL A 70 17.07 -9.32 3.35
CA VAL A 70 17.72 -10.64 3.26
C VAL A 70 19.20 -10.51 3.57
N LEU A 71 19.67 -11.21 4.60
CA LEU A 71 21.06 -11.17 5.06
C LEU A 71 21.76 -12.51 4.82
N GLU A 72 23.05 -12.45 4.48
CA GLU A 72 23.90 -13.64 4.35
C GLU A 72 24.06 -14.39 5.68
N GLY A 73 24.20 -15.71 5.59
CA GLY A 73 24.45 -16.59 6.74
C GLY A 73 25.91 -16.96 6.95
N ARG A 74 26.20 -17.49 8.15
CA ARG A 74 27.51 -18.04 8.53
C ARG A 74 27.45 -19.54 8.89
N GLY A 75 26.45 -20.25 8.39
CA GLY A 75 26.19 -21.66 8.68
C GLY A 75 24.76 -21.92 9.16
N VAL A 76 24.29 -23.16 8.98
CA VAL A 76 22.94 -23.59 9.40
C VAL A 76 22.77 -23.46 10.92
N THR A 77 23.71 -24.01 11.70
CA THR A 77 23.65 -24.00 13.17
C THR A 77 23.63 -22.59 13.74
N SER A 78 24.50 -21.71 13.25
CA SER A 78 24.56 -20.32 13.73
C SER A 78 23.30 -19.53 13.36
N SER A 79 22.71 -19.81 12.20
CA SER A 79 21.44 -19.20 11.79
C SER A 79 20.26 -19.72 12.62
N MET A 80 20.22 -21.02 12.93
CA MET A 80 19.21 -21.59 13.83
C MET A 80 19.34 -21.03 15.24
N GLN A 81 20.56 -20.90 15.76
CA GLN A 81 20.81 -20.29 17.07
C GLN A 81 20.31 -18.85 17.11
N LEU A 82 20.57 -18.05 16.07
CA LEU A 82 20.07 -16.68 15.98
C LEU A 82 18.54 -16.60 16.07
N VAL A 83 17.84 -17.51 15.38
CA VAL A 83 16.37 -17.56 15.42
C VAL A 83 15.87 -18.09 16.77
N ALA A 84 16.59 -19.00 17.41
CA ALA A 84 16.22 -19.54 18.71
C ALA A 84 16.49 -18.56 19.86
N SER A 85 17.50 -17.69 19.71
CA SER A 85 17.96 -16.78 20.76
C SER A 85 17.21 -15.45 20.78
N GLN A 86 15.99 -15.36 20.22
CA GLN A 86 15.29 -14.08 20.05
C GLN A 86 15.25 -13.30 21.37
N GLU A 87 16.06 -12.25 21.42
CA GLU A 87 15.84 -11.02 22.20
C GLU A 87 15.31 -9.96 21.25
#